data_AF-A0A937BEX2-F1
#
_entry.id   AF-A0A937BEX2-F1
#
_cell.length_a   1.000
_cell.length_b   1.000
_cell.length_c   1.000
_cell.angle_alpha   90.00
_cell.angle_beta   90.00
_cell.angle_gamma   90.00
#
_symmetry.space_group_name_H-M   'P 1'
#
loop_
_entity.id
_entity.type
_entity.pdbx_description
1 polymer ?
#
loop_
_entity_poly.entity_id
_entity_poly.type
_entity_poly.pdbx_seq_one_letter_code
_entity_poly.pdbx_strand_id
1 'polypeptide(L)'
;MKWLERIAWGLALVGLVFRLLHWPFGGLLTVLGFSLVATLYFPLGWILFGGASRKDQLLPLSVITGLVLSLTAIGMLFKLQLWPGAEFNLMMGLAGCAVVVVAIFGIHSRRPLAEHYFNALRYRLVVIGLAGLLLYCVPTPTLIEASVGAGTERAELLIRLYETPGDTAAQRALDELEHRGR
;
A
#
# COMPACT_ATOMS: atom_id res chain seq x y z
N MET A 1 3.75 -21.07 -2.46
CA MET A 1 3.98 -19.66 -2.10
C MET A 1 2.73 -18.77 -2.15
N LYS A 2 1.70 -19.09 -2.95
CA LYS A 2 0.42 -18.33 -2.95
C LYS A 2 -0.25 -18.23 -1.56
N TRP A 3 -0.01 -19.20 -0.68
CA TRP A 3 -0.48 -19.16 0.72
C TRP A 3 0.22 -18.08 1.56
N LEU A 4 1.52 -17.84 1.35
CA LEU A 4 2.27 -16.76 2.01
C LEU A 4 1.73 -15.38 1.60
N GLU A 5 1.47 -15.20 0.30
CA GLU A 5 0.83 -13.97 -0.22
C GLU A 5 -0.51 -13.71 0.49
N ARG A 6 -1.34 -14.75 0.65
CA ARG A 6 -2.63 -14.63 1.36
C ARG A 6 -2.46 -14.31 2.85
N ILE A 7 -1.49 -14.93 3.52
CA ILE A 7 -1.20 -14.62 4.93
C ILE A 7 -0.72 -13.18 5.08
N ALA A 8 0.17 -12.71 4.20
CA ALA A 8 0.69 -11.35 4.23
C ALA A 8 -0.43 -10.31 4.05
N TRP A 9 -1.31 -10.51 3.06
CA TRP A 9 -2.49 -9.67 2.88
C TRP A 9 -3.48 -9.77 4.05
N GLY A 10 -3.71 -10.98 4.57
CA GLY A 10 -4.54 -11.18 5.75
C GLY A 10 -4.03 -10.41 6.97
N LEU A 11 -2.73 -10.48 7.24
CA LEU A 11 -2.07 -9.74 8.32
C LEU A 11 -2.21 -8.22 8.13
N ALA A 12 -1.99 -7.72 6.91
CA ALA A 12 -2.13 -6.30 6.59
C ALA A 12 -3.57 -5.79 6.82
N LEU A 13 -4.57 -6.56 6.37
CA LEU A 13 -5.99 -6.22 6.52
C LEU A 13 -6.45 -6.30 7.98
N VAL A 14 -6.03 -7.31 8.74
CA VAL A 14 -6.31 -7.41 10.18
C VAL A 14 -5.69 -6.21 10.91
N GLY A 15 -4.44 -5.86 10.58
CA GLY A 15 -3.80 -4.67 11.15
C GLY A 15 -4.56 -3.38 10.83
N LEU A 16 -5.04 -3.23 9.60
CA LEU A 16 -5.85 -2.08 9.20
C LEU A 16 -7.17 -2.01 9.98
N VAL A 17 -7.88 -3.13 10.12
CA VAL A 17 -9.12 -3.19 10.92
C VAL A 17 -8.83 -2.83 12.37
N PHE A 18 -7.78 -3.38 12.97
CA PHE A 18 -7.40 -3.05 14.35
C PHE A 18 -7.09 -1.56 14.50
N ARG A 19 -6.42 -0.96 13.52
CA ARG A 19 -6.14 0.47 13.51
C ARG A 19 -7.43 1.30 13.47
N LEU A 20 -8.37 0.95 12.60
CA LEU A 20 -9.66 1.65 12.48
C LEU A 20 -10.52 1.51 13.74
N LEU A 21 -10.45 0.36 14.42
CA LEU A 21 -11.14 0.11 15.69
C LEU A 21 -10.39 0.67 16.91
N HIS A 22 -9.25 1.34 16.71
CA HIS A 22 -8.38 1.85 17.78
C HIS A 22 -7.89 0.75 18.74
N TRP A 23 -7.77 -0.48 18.24
CA TRP A 23 -7.27 -1.61 19.00
C TRP A 23 -5.74 -1.59 19.08
N PRO A 24 -5.15 -2.14 20.17
CA PRO A 24 -3.70 -2.20 20.31
C PRO A 24 -3.07 -3.00 19.17
N PHE A 25 -1.81 -2.68 18.85
CA PHE A 25 -1.02 -3.31 17.79
C PHE A 25 -1.49 -3.10 16.34
N GLY A 26 -2.58 -2.36 16.08
CA GLY A 26 -3.05 -2.11 14.70
C GLY A 26 -1.99 -1.49 13.80
N GLY A 27 -1.24 -0.51 14.31
CA GLY A 27 -0.10 0.09 13.60
C GLY A 27 1.00 -0.91 13.27
N LEU A 28 1.42 -1.72 14.25
CA LEU A 28 2.48 -2.73 14.10
C LEU A 28 2.08 -3.81 13.08
N LEU A 29 0.87 -4.36 13.19
CA LEU A 29 0.36 -5.38 12.28
C LEU A 29 0.24 -4.86 10.84
N THR A 30 -0.18 -3.60 10.67
CA THR A 30 -0.22 -2.94 9.36
C THR A 30 1.19 -2.85 8.75
N VAL A 31 2.19 -2.41 9.53
CA VAL A 31 3.59 -2.36 9.08
C VAL A 31 4.07 -3.75 8.67
N LEU A 32 3.95 -4.75 9.56
CA LEU A 32 4.42 -6.10 9.29
C LEU A 32 3.74 -6.72 8.06
N GLY A 33 2.43 -6.56 7.94
CA GLY A 33 1.64 -7.09 6.82
C GLY A 33 2.07 -6.49 5.48
N PHE A 34 2.04 -5.17 5.34
CA PHE A 34 2.41 -4.52 4.07
C PHE A 34 3.89 -4.66 3.75
N SER A 35 4.79 -4.64 4.74
CA SER A 35 6.21 -4.92 4.52
C SER A 35 6.42 -6.34 3.99
N LEU A 36 5.73 -7.33 4.55
CA LEU A 36 5.80 -8.70 4.07
C LEU A 36 5.28 -8.81 2.63
N VAL A 37 4.15 -8.15 2.30
CA VAL A 37 3.63 -8.10 0.92
C VAL A 37 4.67 -7.52 -0.04
N ALA A 38 5.29 -6.39 0.33
CA ALA A 38 6.30 -5.73 -0.49
C ALA A 38 7.53 -6.62 -0.71
N THR A 39 8.07 -7.22 0.35
CA THR A 39 9.21 -8.14 0.27
C THR A 39 8.86 -9.44 -0.47
N LEU A 40 7.61 -9.89 -0.47
CA LEU A 40 7.21 -11.02 -1.30
C LEU A 40 7.21 -10.61 -2.78
N TYR A 41 6.66 -9.45 -3.14
CA TYR A 41 6.56 -9.06 -4.55
C TYR A 41 7.90 -8.63 -5.18
N PHE A 42 8.79 -7.96 -4.44
CA PHE A 42 10.02 -7.42 -5.03
C PHE A 42 11.01 -8.52 -5.50
N PRO A 43 11.64 -9.34 -4.63
CA PRO A 43 12.53 -10.42 -5.05
C PRO A 43 11.80 -11.67 -5.59
N LEU A 44 10.57 -11.98 -5.12
CA LEU A 44 9.91 -13.26 -5.42
C LEU A 44 8.79 -13.15 -6.46
N GLY A 45 8.59 -11.99 -7.10
CA GLY A 45 7.55 -11.81 -8.12
C GLY A 45 7.60 -12.86 -9.23
N TRP A 46 8.81 -13.21 -9.72
CA TRP A 46 8.98 -14.25 -10.73
C TRP A 46 8.56 -15.65 -10.26
N ILE A 47 8.65 -15.97 -8.96
CA ILE A 47 8.19 -17.28 -8.47
C ILE A 47 6.71 -17.24 -8.11
N LEU A 48 6.22 -16.12 -7.57
CA LEU A 48 4.83 -15.94 -7.19
C LEU A 48 3.88 -15.92 -8.38
N PHE A 49 4.33 -15.35 -9.50
CA PHE A 49 3.53 -15.20 -10.71
C PHE A 49 3.75 -16.30 -11.75
N GLY A 50 4.52 -17.35 -11.42
CA GLY A 50 4.84 -18.42 -12.35
C GLY A 50 3.60 -19.07 -12.99
N GLY A 51 3.68 -19.28 -14.31
CA GLY A 51 2.66 -20.00 -15.09
C GLY A 51 2.73 -21.52 -14.88
N ALA A 52 1.82 -22.25 -15.55
CA ALA A 52 1.81 -23.73 -15.51
C ALA A 52 3.11 -24.34 -16.09
N SER A 53 3.77 -23.63 -17.01
CA SER A 53 5.07 -24.00 -17.58
C SER A 53 6.02 -22.79 -17.60
N ARG A 54 7.33 -23.02 -17.40
CA ARG A 54 8.36 -21.96 -17.51
C ARG A 54 8.43 -21.32 -18.90
N LYS A 55 7.98 -22.03 -19.95
CA LYS A 55 7.99 -21.52 -21.34
C LYS A 55 6.94 -20.43 -21.58
N ASP A 56 5.88 -20.40 -20.76
CA ASP A 56 4.78 -19.44 -20.90
C ASP A 56 5.02 -18.16 -20.08
N GLN A 57 6.04 -18.18 -19.22
CA GLN A 57 6.36 -17.08 -18.33
C GLN A 57 7.35 -16.10 -18.96
N LEU A 58 6.96 -14.82 -18.97
CA LEU A 58 7.87 -13.72 -19.30
C LEU A 58 8.55 -13.21 -18.04
N LEU A 59 9.75 -13.70 -17.76
CA LEU A 59 10.50 -13.37 -16.55
C LEU A 59 10.69 -11.86 -16.33
N PRO A 60 11.07 -11.04 -17.33
CA PRO A 60 11.19 -9.58 -17.16
C PRO A 60 9.86 -8.94 -16.74
N LEU A 61 8.75 -9.39 -17.33
CA LEU A 61 7.42 -8.88 -16.99
C LEU A 61 7.02 -9.25 -15.56
N SER A 62 7.34 -10.47 -15.11
CA SER A 62 7.09 -10.87 -13.71
C SER A 62 7.89 -10.04 -12.72
N VAL A 63 9.16 -9.75 -13.01
CA VAL A 63 10.04 -8.94 -12.15
C VAL A 63 9.56 -7.50 -12.08
N ILE A 64 9.25 -6.88 -13.22
CA ILE A 64 8.73 -5.50 -13.28
C ILE A 64 7.38 -5.41 -12.56
N THR A 65 6.48 -6.38 -12.79
CA THR A 65 5.19 -6.42 -12.08
C THR A 65 5.39 -6.54 -10.57
N GLY A 66 6.34 -7.37 -10.13
CA GLY A 66 6.68 -7.54 -8.72
C GLY A 66 7.21 -6.26 -8.08
N LEU A 67 8.13 -5.57 -8.76
CA LEU A 67 8.64 -4.26 -8.35
C LEU A 67 7.50 -3.24 -8.21
N VAL A 68 6.66 -3.12 -9.23
CA VAL A 68 5.54 -2.18 -9.23
C VAL A 68 4.56 -2.45 -8.09
N LEU A 69 4.12 -3.71 -7.92
CA LEU A 69 3.21 -4.08 -6.84
C LEU A 69 3.84 -3.88 -5.45
N SER A 70 5.15 -4.08 -5.32
CA SER A 70 5.89 -3.76 -4.09
C SER A 70 5.89 -2.27 -3.80
N LEU A 71 6.15 -1.43 -4.80
CA LEU A 71 6.10 0.03 -4.64
C LEU A 71 4.69 0.50 -4.25
N THR A 72 3.64 -0.05 -4.88
CA THR A 72 2.26 0.25 -4.51
C THR A 72 1.96 -0.18 -3.07
N ALA A 73 2.40 -1.37 -2.64
CA ALA A 73 2.20 -1.85 -1.28
C ALA A 73 2.91 -0.99 -0.23
N ILE A 74 4.17 -0.60 -0.48
CA ILE A 74 4.93 0.31 0.40
C ILE A 74 4.29 1.71 0.40
N GLY A 75 3.86 2.22 -0.75
CA GLY A 75 3.16 3.50 -0.85
C GLY A 75 1.87 3.53 -0.04
N MET A 76 1.07 2.45 -0.10
CA MET A 76 -0.13 2.29 0.72
C MET A 76 0.23 2.27 2.21
N LEU A 77 1.27 1.53 2.60
CA LEU A 77 1.76 1.52 3.98
C LEU A 77 2.14 2.92 4.45
N PHE A 78 2.93 3.66 3.67
CA PHE A 78 3.40 4.99 4.05
C PHE A 78 2.23 5.96 4.20
N LYS A 79 1.24 5.87 3.30
CA LYS A 79 0.02 6.71 3.36
C LYS A 79 -0.80 6.39 4.61
N LEU A 80 -0.98 5.11 4.93
CA LEU A 80 -1.65 4.66 6.16
C LEU A 80 -0.88 5.07 7.42
N GLN A 81 0.45 5.06 7.40
CA GLN A 81 1.29 5.47 8.54
C GLN A 81 1.53 6.98 8.60
N LEU A 82 0.94 7.76 7.71
CA LEU A 82 1.08 9.22 7.65
C LEU A 82 2.56 9.66 7.50
N TRP A 83 3.36 8.86 6.79
CA TRP A 83 4.77 9.17 6.57
C TRP A 83 4.94 10.26 5.50
N PRO A 84 5.94 11.14 5.65
CA PRO A 84 6.20 12.19 4.67
C PRO A 84 6.54 11.58 3.30
N GLY A 85 6.02 12.19 2.23
CA GLY A 85 6.23 11.72 0.86
C GLY A 85 5.41 10.47 0.47
N ALA A 86 4.50 9.99 1.33
CA ALA A 86 3.65 8.85 1.06
C ALA A 86 2.88 8.95 -0.27
N GLU A 87 2.32 10.13 -0.57
CA GLU A 87 1.53 10.36 -1.77
C GLU A 87 2.37 10.21 -3.04
N PHE A 88 3.58 10.75 -3.05
CA PHE A 88 4.49 10.62 -4.17
C PHE A 88 4.88 9.16 -4.41
N ASN A 89 5.19 8.41 -3.35
CA ASN A 89 5.53 6.99 -3.45
C ASN A 89 4.35 6.15 -3.98
N LEU A 90 3.14 6.37 -3.44
CA LEU A 90 1.93 5.67 -3.88
C LEU A 90 1.59 6.01 -5.33
N MET A 91 1.74 7.29 -5.74
CA MET A 91 1.55 7.73 -7.12
C MET A 91 2.50 7.01 -8.08
N MET A 92 3.79 6.87 -7.74
CA MET A 92 4.75 6.12 -8.57
C MET A 92 4.34 4.65 -8.73
N GLY A 93 3.90 4.00 -7.65
CA GLY A 93 3.39 2.62 -7.70
C GLY A 93 2.15 2.49 -8.59
N LEU A 94 1.21 3.44 -8.50
CA LEU A 94 -0.01 3.45 -9.32
C LEU A 94 0.28 3.72 -10.80
N ALA A 95 1.16 4.67 -11.10
CA ALA A 95 1.62 4.93 -12.47
C ALA A 95 2.30 3.69 -13.06
N GLY A 96 3.14 3.02 -12.28
CA GLY A 96 3.73 1.73 -12.65
C GLY A 96 2.67 0.67 -12.95
N CYS A 97 1.62 0.56 -12.13
CA CYS A 97 0.54 -0.40 -12.35
C CYS A 97 -0.15 -0.15 -13.70
N ALA A 98 -0.47 1.11 -14.01
CA ALA A 98 -1.08 1.49 -15.27
C ALA A 98 -0.20 1.12 -16.48
N VAL A 99 1.10 1.46 -16.42
CA VAL A 99 2.07 1.12 -17.49
C VAL A 99 2.15 -0.39 -17.71
N VAL A 100 2.24 -1.19 -16.64
CA VAL A 100 2.33 -2.65 -16.74
C VAL A 100 1.03 -3.26 -17.29
N VAL A 101 -0.14 -2.76 -16.90
CA VAL A 101 -1.43 -3.23 -17.44
C VAL A 101 -1.50 -2.98 -18.95
N VAL A 102 -1.11 -1.79 -19.41
CA VAL A 102 -1.04 -1.47 -20.85
C VAL A 102 -0.05 -2.38 -21.59
N ALA A 103 1.14 -2.60 -21.01
CA ALA A 103 2.13 -3.51 -21.57
C ALA A 103 1.60 -4.96 -21.67
N ILE A 104 0.89 -5.45 -20.66
CA ILE A 104 0.25 -6.77 -20.68
C ILE A 104 -0.76 -6.85 -21.82
N PHE A 105 -1.60 -5.82 -22.01
CA PHE A 105 -2.59 -5.81 -23.09
C PHE A 105 -1.91 -5.93 -24.47
N GLY A 106 -0.83 -5.18 -24.71
CA GLY A 106 -0.08 -5.24 -25.98
C GLY A 106 0.63 -6.58 -26.23
N ILE A 107 1.18 -7.20 -25.18
CA ILE A 107 1.93 -8.47 -25.29
C ILE A 107 0.97 -9.67 -25.37
N HIS A 108 -0.12 -9.66 -24.62
CA HIS A 108 -1.09 -10.76 -24.54
C HIS A 108 -1.67 -11.09 -25.92
N SER A 109 -1.95 -10.09 -26.74
CA SER A 109 -2.44 -10.22 -28.12
C SER A 109 -1.53 -11.09 -29.01
N ARG A 110 -0.25 -11.26 -28.64
CA ARG A 110 0.73 -12.07 -29.38
C ARG A 110 0.98 -13.45 -28.77
N ARG A 111 0.39 -13.75 -27.60
CA ARG A 111 0.67 -14.96 -26.79
C ARG A 111 -0.60 -15.49 -26.09
N PRO A 112 -1.64 -15.91 -26.83
CA PRO A 112 -2.90 -16.39 -26.23
C PRO A 112 -2.72 -17.67 -25.41
N LEU A 113 -1.74 -18.53 -25.75
CA LEU A 113 -1.45 -19.78 -25.03
C LEU A 113 -1.03 -19.56 -23.55
N ALA A 114 -0.57 -18.35 -23.21
CA ALA A 114 -0.17 -17.99 -21.84
C ALA A 114 -1.27 -17.20 -21.11
N GLU A 115 -2.54 -17.32 -21.53
CA GLU A 115 -3.67 -16.55 -20.99
C GLU A 115 -3.78 -16.62 -19.46
N HIS A 116 -3.63 -17.82 -18.87
CA HIS A 116 -3.72 -17.98 -17.42
C HIS A 116 -2.67 -17.15 -16.66
N TYR A 117 -1.44 -17.07 -17.18
CA TYR A 117 -0.38 -16.24 -16.62
C TYR A 117 -0.73 -14.74 -16.69
N PHE A 118 -1.17 -14.26 -17.86
CA PHE A 118 -1.55 -12.86 -18.03
C PHE A 118 -2.80 -12.47 -17.22
N ASN A 119 -3.79 -13.36 -17.11
CA ASN A 119 -4.97 -13.14 -16.28
C ASN A 119 -4.60 -13.03 -14.80
N ALA A 120 -3.69 -13.89 -14.31
CA ALA A 120 -3.23 -13.86 -12.93
C ALA A 120 -2.46 -12.58 -12.56
N LEU A 121 -1.68 -12.02 -13.50
CA LEU A 121 -1.00 -10.73 -13.33
C LEU A 121 -1.99 -9.56 -13.34
N ARG A 122 -2.89 -9.53 -14.34
CA ARG A 122 -3.91 -8.49 -14.48
C ARG A 122 -4.79 -8.39 -13.24
N TYR A 123 -5.27 -9.52 -12.72
CA TYR A 123 -6.10 -9.53 -11.52
C TYR A 123 -5.41 -8.86 -10.33
N ARG A 124 -4.14 -9.17 -10.09
CA ARG A 124 -3.36 -8.55 -8.99
C ARG A 124 -3.17 -7.06 -9.20
N LEU A 125 -2.77 -6.66 -10.40
CA LEU A 125 -2.56 -5.24 -10.76
C LEU A 125 -3.85 -4.43 -10.60
N VAL A 126 -4.98 -4.97 -11.03
CA VAL A 126 -6.28 -4.29 -10.91
C VAL A 126 -6.71 -4.22 -9.45
N VAL A 127 -6.67 -5.32 -8.69
CA VAL A 127 -7.14 -5.33 -7.30
C VAL A 127 -6.27 -4.45 -6.40
N ILE A 128 -4.94 -4.62 -6.48
CA ILE A 128 -4.00 -3.86 -5.64
C ILE A 128 -3.91 -2.40 -6.12
N GLY A 129 -3.90 -2.18 -7.44
CA GLY A 129 -3.91 -0.84 -8.02
C GLY A 129 -5.19 -0.07 -7.68
N LEU A 130 -6.36 -0.71 -7.72
CA LEU A 130 -7.62 -0.08 -7.34
C LEU A 130 -7.65 0.22 -5.83
N ALA A 131 -7.22 -0.72 -4.98
CA ALA A 131 -7.12 -0.47 -3.54
C ALA A 131 -6.17 0.70 -3.24
N GLY A 132 -5.02 0.74 -3.91
CA GLY A 132 -4.06 1.84 -3.80
C GLY A 132 -4.62 3.17 -4.32
N LEU A 133 -5.38 3.15 -5.42
CA LEU A 133 -6.01 4.35 -5.98
C LEU A 133 -7.09 4.89 -5.04
N LEU A 134 -7.95 4.01 -4.51
CA LEU A 134 -8.96 4.40 -3.53
C LEU A 134 -8.31 5.05 -2.31
N LEU A 135 -7.24 4.45 -1.78
CA LEU A 135 -6.48 5.02 -0.66
C LEU A 135 -5.79 6.34 -1.03
N TYR A 136 -5.24 6.46 -2.24
CA TYR A 136 -4.63 7.69 -2.73
C TYR A 136 -5.63 8.84 -2.78
N CYS A 137 -6.87 8.57 -3.18
CA CYS A 137 -7.94 9.55 -3.19
C CYS A 137 -8.42 9.97 -1.79
N VAL A 138 -8.01 9.28 -0.71
CA VAL A 138 -8.37 9.69 0.66
C VAL A 138 -7.46 10.85 1.10
N PRO A 139 -8.04 12.01 1.46
CA PRO A 139 -7.27 13.13 1.99
C PRO A 139 -6.56 12.77 3.28
N THR A 140 -5.31 13.23 3.46
CA THR A 140 -4.53 12.97 4.67
C THR A 140 -5.22 13.43 5.96
N PRO A 141 -5.92 14.59 6.02
CA PRO A 141 -6.69 14.99 7.21
C PRO A 141 -7.69 13.92 7.66
N THR A 142 -8.42 13.31 6.73
CA THR A 142 -9.37 12.21 7.01
C THR A 142 -8.67 11.01 7.64
N LEU A 143 -7.44 10.69 7.20
CA LEU A 143 -6.66 9.59 7.77
C LEU A 143 -6.13 9.93 9.17
N ILE A 144 -5.79 11.20 9.43
CA ILE A 144 -5.41 11.68 10.76
C ILE A 144 -6.61 11.55 11.71
N GLU A 145 -7.78 12.05 11.32
CA GLU A 145 -9.02 11.94 12.09
C GLU A 145 -9.40 10.49 12.35
N ALA A 146 -9.32 9.61 11.35
CA ALA A 146 -9.58 8.18 11.52
C ALA A 146 -8.60 7.49 12.47
N SER A 147 -7.42 8.06 12.72
CA SER A 147 -6.38 7.46 13.57
C SER A 147 -6.42 7.91 15.03
N VAL A 148 -6.96 9.10 15.29
CA VAL A 148 -6.98 9.72 16.63
C VAL A 148 -8.41 9.98 17.13
N GLY A 149 -9.39 9.98 16.23
CA GLY A 149 -10.78 10.36 16.49
C GLY A 149 -11.11 11.71 15.84
N ALA A 150 -12.18 11.73 15.04
CA ALA A 150 -12.66 12.94 14.38
C ALA A 150 -13.17 13.97 15.40
N GLY A 151 -12.89 15.26 15.16
CA GLY A 151 -13.30 16.36 16.03
C GLY A 151 -12.56 16.42 17.38
N THR A 152 -11.48 15.67 17.54
CA THR A 152 -10.61 15.79 18.72
C THR A 152 -9.63 16.93 18.56
N GLU A 153 -9.32 17.65 19.64
CA GLU A 153 -8.29 18.70 19.67
C GLU A 153 -6.93 18.17 19.16
N ARG A 154 -6.63 16.91 19.47
CA ARG A 154 -5.42 16.23 18.98
C ARG A 154 -5.42 16.08 17.45
N ALA A 155 -6.55 15.74 16.83
CA ALA A 155 -6.65 15.64 15.37
C ALA A 155 -6.43 17.01 14.70
N GLU A 156 -7.02 18.07 15.23
CA GLU A 156 -6.85 19.45 14.70
C GLU A 156 -5.39 19.89 14.74
N LEU A 157 -4.70 19.66 15.87
CA LEU A 157 -3.28 19.98 16.02
C LEU A 157 -2.41 19.18 15.04
N LEU A 158 -2.69 17.88 14.85
CA LEU A 158 -1.96 17.04 13.91
C LEU A 158 -2.19 17.45 12.45
N ILE A 159 -3.42 17.82 12.08
CA ILE A 159 -3.73 18.35 10.75
C ILE A 159 -2.97 19.65 10.51
N ARG A 160 -2.97 20.57 11.49
CA ARG A 160 -2.25 21.83 11.42
C ARG A 160 -0.74 21.63 11.26
N LEU A 161 -0.16 20.68 11.97
CA LEU A 161 1.26 20.32 11.83
C LEU A 161 1.59 19.68 10.49
N TYR A 162 0.65 18.93 9.92
CA TYR A 162 0.79 18.36 8.58
C TYR A 162 0.75 19.46 7.50
N GLU A 163 -0.18 20.40 7.61
CA GLU A 163 -0.34 21.51 6.65
C GLU A 163 0.77 22.56 6.77
N THR A 164 1.23 22.82 7.99
CA THR A 164 2.30 23.79 8.29
C THR A 164 3.44 23.10 9.04
N PRO A 165 4.32 22.36 8.33
CA PRO A 165 5.48 21.73 8.95
C PRO A 165 6.36 22.78 9.64
N GLY A 166 6.59 22.63 10.94
CA GLY A 166 7.40 23.55 11.74
C GLY A 166 6.62 24.61 12.53
N ASP A 167 5.28 24.53 12.59
CA ASP A 167 4.49 25.36 13.51
C ASP A 167 4.79 25.00 14.98
N THR A 168 5.73 25.74 15.57
CA THR A 168 6.16 25.54 16.96
C THR A 168 5.04 25.76 17.97
N ALA A 169 4.02 26.56 17.67
CA ALA A 169 2.90 26.78 18.57
C ALA A 169 1.98 25.56 18.59
N ALA A 170 1.68 24.99 17.42
CA ALA A 170 0.92 23.76 17.31
C ALA A 170 1.67 22.55 17.93
N GLN A 171 3.00 22.49 17.77
CA GLN A 171 3.82 21.46 18.42
C GLN A 171 3.73 21.54 19.95
N ARG A 172 3.93 22.75 20.51
CA ARG A 172 3.83 22.94 21.97
C ARG A 172 2.45 22.60 22.52
N ALA A 173 1.39 23.01 21.83
CA ALA A 173 0.02 22.68 22.23
C ALA A 173 -0.24 21.16 22.21
N LEU A 174 0.31 20.45 21.23
CA LEU A 174 0.23 18.99 21.15
C LEU A 174 1.01 18.34 22.30
N ASP A 175 2.23 18.80 22.58
CA ASP A 175 3.05 18.30 23.69
C ASP A 175 2.34 18.52 25.04
N GLU A 176 1.76 19.70 25.26
CA GLU A 176 0.97 20.00 26.47
C GLU A 176 -0.24 19.07 26.61
N LEU A 177 -0.97 18.81 25.52
CA LEU A 177 -2.12 17.91 25.50
C LEU A 177 -1.71 16.47 25.81
N GLU A 178 -0.57 16.00 25.26
CA GLU A 178 -0.02 14.68 25.55
C GLU A 178 0.50 14.55 26.99
N HIS A 179 0.93 15.65 27.62
CA HIS A 179 1.29 15.68 29.03
C HIS A 179 0.09 15.69 29.97
N ARG A 180 -1.03 16.34 29.59
CA ARG A 180 -2.28 16.35 30.37
C ARG A 180 -3.02 15.01 30.40
N GLY A 181 -2.82 14.19 29.37
CA GLY A 181 -3.48 12.89 29.21
C GLY A 181 -2.77 11.69 29.88
N ARG A 182 -1.62 11.89 30.52
CA ARG A 182 -0.89 10.88 31.30
C ARG A 182 -1.11 11.06 32.79
#